data_AF-A0A1A2LB07-F1
#
_entry.id   AF-A0A1A2LB07-F1
#
_cell.length_a   1.000
_cell.length_b   1.000
_cell.length_c   1.000
_cell.angle_alpha   90.00
_cell.angle_beta   90.00
_cell.angle_gamma   90.00
#
_symmetry.space_group_name_H-M   'P 1'
#
loop_
_entity.id
_entity.type
_entity.pdbx_description
1 polymer ?
#
loop_
_entity_poly.entity_id
_entity_poly.type
_entity_poly.pdbx_seq_one_letter_code
_entity_poly.pdbx_strand_id
1 'polypeptide(L)'
;MNLVQWLPLVGGLGIGSVIGNYIGGGRARREVRGAVLKAIEATELTRWAPTIYREFRTAYREVETTALIARIPRAAVRHYLVLAEAGRQLSDESWEERGGDEDFGAGGIDGYFADVIQEAAEMITRLAWRPWLTRLTLAKDLKSLRDQAQRFAAEERVIKSALAKGQRTHGLLPGPLGEIPGIKLEPPQFPEAHLNELPDAT
;
A
#
# COMPACT_ATOMS: atom_id res chain seq x y z
N MET A 1 -9.87 3.11 39.89
CA MET A 1 -10.62 3.29 38.61
C MET A 1 -9.78 2.67 37.51
N ASN A 2 -10.36 1.70 36.80
CA ASN A 2 -9.68 0.71 35.96
C ASN A 2 -9.45 1.21 34.53
N LEU A 3 -8.22 1.05 34.01
CA LEU A 3 -7.82 1.22 32.59
C LEU A 3 -8.44 0.16 31.64
N VAL A 4 -9.33 -0.70 32.16
CA VAL A 4 -9.93 -1.84 31.46
C VAL A 4 -11.24 -1.48 30.73
N GLN A 5 -11.76 -0.26 30.91
CA GLN A 5 -13.07 0.14 30.37
C GLN A 5 -13.05 0.76 28.96
N TRP A 6 -11.88 0.88 28.30
CA TRP A 6 -11.79 1.38 26.91
C TRP A 6 -11.82 0.28 25.83
N LEU A 7 -12.21 -0.95 26.18
CA LEU A 7 -12.59 -1.97 25.21
C LEU A 7 -14.11 -1.92 25.00
N PRO A 8 -14.57 -1.31 23.90
CA PRO A 8 -15.40 -2.14 23.02
C PRO A 8 -15.18 -1.89 21.51
N LEU A 9 -15.45 -2.97 20.76
CA LEU A 9 -15.92 -2.98 19.36
C LEU A 9 -14.93 -2.69 18.23
N VAL A 10 -14.11 -3.69 17.88
CA VAL A 10 -13.88 -4.05 16.47
C VAL A 10 -13.97 -5.57 16.35
N GLY A 11 -15.22 -6.06 16.23
CA GLY A 11 -15.54 -7.43 15.90
C GLY A 11 -16.12 -7.47 14.49
N GLY A 12 -15.47 -8.24 13.60
CA GLY A 12 -15.96 -8.51 12.24
C GLY A 12 -14.81 -8.69 11.26
N LEU A 13 -14.35 -9.93 11.10
CA LEU A 13 -13.22 -10.40 10.27
C LEU A 13 -11.86 -10.23 10.94
N GLY A 14 -11.39 -11.34 11.53
CA GLY A 14 -10.35 -11.38 12.56
C GLY A 14 -8.95 -10.97 12.08
N ILE A 15 -8.33 -10.08 12.86
CA ILE A 15 -7.01 -10.18 13.51
C ILE A 15 -6.97 -8.96 14.47
N GLY A 16 -7.40 -9.14 15.72
CA GLY A 16 -7.63 -8.01 16.64
C GLY A 16 -7.10 -8.23 18.05
N SER A 17 -6.01 -9.00 18.24
CA SER A 17 -5.55 -9.38 19.59
C SER A 17 -4.04 -9.31 19.85
N VAL A 18 -3.27 -8.47 19.16
CA VAL A 18 -1.81 -8.37 19.42
C VAL A 18 -1.42 -7.00 19.98
N ILE A 19 -1.96 -6.65 21.14
CA ILE A 19 -1.33 -5.66 22.02
C ILE A 19 -1.21 -6.31 23.41
N GLY A 20 -0.12 -7.04 23.62
CA GLY A 20 0.15 -7.75 24.87
C GLY A 20 1.63 -8.07 25.09
N ASN A 21 2.27 -7.28 25.96
CA ASN A 21 3.47 -7.55 26.76
C ASN A 21 4.82 -7.88 26.09
N TYR A 22 5.76 -6.96 26.30
CA TYR A 22 7.14 -6.87 25.79
C TYR A 22 8.13 -7.92 26.38
N ILE A 23 7.65 -8.99 27.01
CA ILE A 23 8.46 -10.02 27.70
C ILE A 23 8.36 -11.37 26.96
N GLY A 24 8.53 -11.33 25.63
CA GLY A 24 8.37 -12.50 24.74
C GLY A 24 8.85 -12.25 23.29
N GLY A 25 9.84 -11.36 23.10
CA GLY A 25 10.11 -10.67 21.83
C GLY A 25 10.40 -11.55 20.60
N GLY A 26 10.74 -12.84 20.75
CA GLY A 26 10.92 -13.74 19.61
C GLY A 26 9.61 -14.12 18.91
N ARG A 27 8.59 -14.51 19.69
CA ARG A 27 7.30 -15.00 19.17
C ARG A 27 6.46 -13.85 18.61
N ALA A 28 6.35 -12.75 19.37
CA ALA A 28 5.65 -11.54 18.92
C ALA A 28 6.19 -10.99 17.60
N ARG A 29 7.52 -10.99 17.39
CA ARG A 29 8.12 -10.56 16.11
C ARG A 29 7.75 -11.48 14.95
N ARG A 30 7.67 -12.79 15.16
CA ARG A 30 7.27 -13.74 14.12
C ARG A 30 5.79 -13.59 13.77
N GLU A 31 4.94 -13.36 14.77
CA GLU A 31 3.51 -13.10 14.59
C GLU A 31 3.28 -11.82 13.78
N VAL A 32 3.95 -10.72 14.13
CA VAL A 32 3.88 -9.46 13.36
C VAL A 32 4.39 -9.64 11.93
N ARG A 33 5.50 -10.36 11.71
CA ARG A 33 5.99 -10.68 10.36
C ARG A 33 4.97 -11.48 9.56
N GLY A 34 4.38 -12.51 10.18
CA GLY A 34 3.35 -13.32 9.55
C GLY A 34 2.11 -12.50 9.18
N ALA A 35 1.71 -11.55 10.03
CA ALA A 35 0.60 -10.64 9.75
C ALA A 35 0.87 -9.77 8.51
N VAL A 36 2.08 -9.21 8.38
CA VAL A 36 2.49 -8.44 7.19
C VAL A 36 2.39 -9.29 5.92
N LEU A 37 2.89 -10.53 5.95
CA LEU A 37 2.85 -11.41 4.77
C LEU A 37 1.42 -11.76 4.38
N LYS A 38 0.57 -12.09 5.35
CA LYS A 38 -0.86 -12.36 5.11
C LYS A 38 -1.59 -11.16 4.53
N ALA A 39 -1.26 -9.95 5.00
CA ALA A 39 -1.86 -8.73 4.48
C ALA A 39 -1.44 -8.47 3.02
N ILE A 40 -0.16 -8.70 2.69
CA ILE A 40 0.35 -8.61 1.32
C ILE A 40 -0.35 -9.64 0.44
N GLU A 41 -0.39 -10.91 0.87
CA GLU A 41 -1.06 -12.00 0.15
C GLU A 41 -2.53 -11.67 -0.13
N ALA A 42 -3.27 -11.21 0.89
CA ALA A 42 -4.66 -10.80 0.72
C ALA A 42 -4.79 -9.64 -0.29
N THR A 43 -3.86 -8.69 -0.29
CA THR A 43 -3.86 -7.57 -1.22
C THR A 43 -3.59 -8.05 -2.65
N GLU A 44 -2.62 -8.94 -2.85
CA GLU A 44 -2.32 -9.51 -4.17
C GLU A 44 -3.44 -10.37 -4.71
N LEU A 45 -4.11 -11.17 -3.87
CA LEU A 45 -5.26 -11.98 -4.28
C LEU A 45 -6.45 -11.12 -4.69
N THR A 46 -6.68 -10.01 -3.98
CA THR A 46 -7.83 -9.11 -4.22
C THR A 46 -7.55 -8.02 -5.25
N ARG A 47 -6.31 -7.91 -5.74
CA ARG A 47 -5.90 -6.94 -6.77
C ARG A 47 -6.43 -7.30 -8.15
N TRP A 48 -6.84 -8.53 -8.39
CA TRP A 48 -7.32 -8.97 -9.69
C TRP A 48 -8.84 -8.83 -9.78
N ALA A 49 -9.34 -8.36 -10.91
CA ALA A 49 -10.75 -8.51 -11.25
C ALA A 49 -11.09 -10.01 -11.38
N PRO A 50 -12.33 -10.44 -11.04
CA PRO A 50 -13.52 -9.63 -10.76
C PRO A 50 -13.70 -9.23 -9.28
N THR A 51 -12.67 -9.34 -8.43
CA THR A 51 -12.82 -9.06 -6.99
C THR A 51 -13.31 -7.63 -6.71
N ILE A 52 -14.23 -7.48 -5.76
CA ILE A 52 -14.84 -6.19 -5.42
C ILE A 52 -13.78 -5.24 -4.86
N TYR A 53 -13.70 -4.01 -5.38
CA TYR A 53 -12.72 -2.99 -4.95
C TYR A 53 -12.69 -2.73 -3.43
N ARG A 54 -13.82 -2.91 -2.73
CA ARG A 54 -13.90 -2.78 -1.26
C ARG A 54 -13.05 -3.82 -0.53
N GLU A 55 -12.94 -5.04 -1.06
CA GLU A 55 -12.12 -6.10 -0.48
C GLU A 55 -10.64 -5.75 -0.64
N PHE A 56 -10.23 -5.33 -1.84
CA PHE A 56 -8.90 -4.78 -2.10
C PHE A 56 -8.56 -3.61 -1.16
N ARG A 57 -9.51 -2.68 -0.98
CA ARG A 57 -9.36 -1.55 -0.06
C ARG A 57 -9.16 -1.96 1.39
N THR A 58 -9.84 -3.02 1.81
CA THR A 58 -9.69 -3.58 3.16
C THR A 58 -8.32 -4.24 3.31
N ALA A 59 -7.90 -5.01 2.30
CA ALA A 59 -6.62 -5.70 2.29
C ALA A 59 -5.43 -4.72 2.33
N TYR A 60 -5.42 -3.65 1.52
CA TYR A 60 -4.30 -2.71 1.54
C TYR A 60 -4.21 -1.92 2.87
N ARG A 61 -5.35 -1.64 3.53
CA ARG A 61 -5.36 -1.00 4.86
C ARG A 61 -4.76 -1.89 5.93
N GLU A 62 -4.97 -3.21 5.79
CA GLU A 62 -4.33 -4.19 6.64
C GLU A 62 -2.81 -4.20 6.41
N VAL A 63 -2.35 -4.02 5.16
CA VAL A 63 -0.91 -3.85 4.88
C VAL A 63 -0.36 -2.61 5.56
N GLU A 64 -1.03 -1.45 5.46
CA GLU A 64 -0.59 -0.22 6.14
C GLU A 64 -0.49 -0.42 7.66
N THR A 65 -1.50 -1.05 8.26
CA THR A 65 -1.59 -1.27 9.70
C THR A 65 -0.52 -2.24 10.18
N THR A 66 -0.40 -3.41 9.56
CA THR A 66 0.59 -4.42 9.92
C THR A 66 2.01 -3.94 9.66
N ALA A 67 2.26 -3.19 8.58
CA ALA A 67 3.55 -2.60 8.29
C ALA A 67 3.95 -1.52 9.31
N LEU A 68 2.99 -0.72 9.78
CA LEU A 68 3.20 0.25 10.86
C LEU A 68 3.61 -0.45 12.16
N ILE A 69 2.88 -1.50 12.56
CA ILE A 69 3.21 -2.32 13.74
C ILE A 69 4.61 -2.94 13.59
N ALA A 70 4.94 -3.43 12.40
CA ALA A 70 6.23 -4.02 12.06
C ALA A 70 7.37 -2.99 11.92
N ARG A 71 7.08 -1.69 12.01
CA ARG A 71 8.05 -0.58 11.81
C ARG A 71 8.76 -0.66 10.46
N ILE A 72 8.02 -1.06 9.43
CA ILE A 72 8.50 -1.05 8.05
C ILE A 72 8.55 0.41 7.57
N PRO A 73 9.61 0.84 6.87
CA PRO A 73 9.70 2.17 6.30
C PRO A 73 8.48 2.54 5.45
N ARG A 74 7.79 3.63 5.80
CA ARG A 74 6.59 4.12 5.10
C ARG A 74 6.82 4.32 3.60
N ALA A 75 8.04 4.70 3.21
CA ALA A 75 8.40 4.84 1.79
C ALA A 75 8.23 3.53 1.02
N ALA A 76 8.68 2.38 1.57
CA ALA A 76 8.52 1.08 0.92
C ALA A 76 7.05 0.68 0.79
N VAL A 77 6.29 0.85 1.88
CA VAL A 77 4.85 0.59 1.89
C VAL A 77 4.14 1.44 0.84
N ARG A 78 4.44 2.74 0.75
CA ARG A 78 3.83 3.62 -0.25
C ARG A 78 4.14 3.18 -1.69
N HIS A 79 5.38 2.80 -2.00
CA HIS A 79 5.72 2.36 -3.37
C HIS A 79 4.90 1.13 -3.75
N TYR A 80 4.85 0.13 -2.88
CA TYR A 80 4.02 -1.05 -3.09
C TYR A 80 2.54 -0.69 -3.28
N LEU A 81 1.96 0.13 -2.40
CA LEU A 81 0.53 0.46 -2.48
C LEU A 81 0.15 1.26 -3.72
N VAL A 82 0.99 2.22 -4.13
CA VAL A 82 0.78 2.95 -5.39
C VAL A 82 0.80 2.00 -6.59
N LEU A 83 1.75 1.07 -6.62
CA LEU A 83 1.90 0.09 -7.71
C LEU A 83 0.75 -0.93 -7.70
N ALA A 84 0.35 -1.41 -6.52
CA ALA A 84 -0.76 -2.35 -6.37
C ALA A 84 -2.10 -1.72 -6.75
N GLU A 85 -2.37 -0.48 -6.35
CA GLU A 85 -3.56 0.28 -6.76
C GLU A 85 -3.60 0.52 -8.27
N ALA A 86 -2.44 0.83 -8.88
CA ALA A 86 -2.35 0.92 -10.34
C ALA A 86 -2.64 -0.43 -11.00
N GLY A 87 -2.06 -1.52 -10.51
CA GLY A 87 -2.35 -2.88 -10.99
C GLY A 87 -3.81 -3.27 -10.86
N ARG A 88 -4.48 -2.89 -9.76
CA ARG A 88 -5.92 -3.12 -9.56
C ARG A 88 -6.75 -2.45 -10.65
N GLN A 89 -6.41 -1.21 -10.97
CA GLN A 89 -7.14 -0.43 -11.98
C GLN A 89 -6.92 -0.96 -13.39
N LEU A 90 -5.69 -1.33 -13.75
CA LEU A 90 -5.39 -1.98 -15.02
C LEU A 90 -6.16 -3.30 -15.17
N SER A 91 -6.30 -4.05 -14.07
CA SER A 91 -7.08 -5.29 -14.05
C SER A 91 -8.58 -5.01 -14.25
N ASP A 92 -9.16 -3.99 -13.60
CA ASP A 92 -10.55 -3.57 -13.85
C ASP A 92 -10.79 -3.14 -15.29
N GLU A 93 -9.93 -2.27 -15.82
CA GLU A 93 -10.03 -1.77 -17.20
C GLU A 93 -9.95 -2.93 -18.20
N SER A 94 -9.00 -3.85 -18.01
CA SER A 94 -8.91 -5.07 -18.80
C SER A 94 -10.17 -5.94 -18.70
N TRP A 95 -10.78 -6.04 -17.53
CA TRP A 95 -11.97 -6.85 -17.32
C TRP A 95 -13.16 -6.26 -18.07
N GLU A 96 -13.35 -4.95 -17.96
CA GLU A 96 -14.42 -4.21 -18.64
C GLU A 96 -14.25 -4.26 -20.17
N GLU A 97 -13.04 -4.03 -20.68
CA GLU A 97 -12.76 -4.03 -22.13
C GLU A 97 -13.01 -5.40 -22.78
N ARG A 98 -12.74 -6.49 -22.05
CA ARG A 98 -12.91 -7.87 -22.53
C ARG A 98 -14.27 -8.47 -22.13
N GLY A 99 -15.20 -7.66 -21.62
CA GLY A 99 -16.55 -8.11 -21.27
C GLY A 99 -16.59 -9.15 -20.14
N GLY A 100 -15.55 -9.22 -19.30
CA GLY A 100 -15.42 -10.19 -18.22
C GLY A 100 -15.16 -11.63 -18.65
N ASP A 101 -14.66 -11.84 -19.87
CA ASP A 101 -14.35 -13.17 -20.39
C ASP A 101 -12.93 -13.62 -19.98
N GLU A 102 -12.86 -14.44 -18.92
CA GLU A 102 -11.60 -15.00 -18.40
C GLU A 102 -10.85 -15.84 -19.43
N ASP A 103 -11.56 -16.52 -20.35
CA ASP A 103 -10.94 -17.38 -21.37
C ASP A 103 -10.12 -16.56 -22.39
N PHE A 104 -10.42 -15.25 -22.50
CA PHE A 104 -9.65 -14.29 -23.31
C PHE A 104 -8.72 -13.40 -22.46
N GLY A 105 -8.50 -13.76 -21.19
CA GLY A 105 -7.60 -13.04 -20.29
C GLY A 105 -8.17 -11.72 -19.74
N ALA A 106 -9.49 -11.62 -19.57
CA ALA A 106 -10.10 -10.53 -18.81
C ALA A 106 -9.49 -10.45 -17.39
N GLY A 107 -9.20 -9.23 -16.93
CA GLY A 107 -8.57 -9.00 -15.63
C GLY A 107 -7.04 -9.12 -15.62
N GLY A 108 -6.41 -9.58 -16.70
CA GLY A 108 -4.95 -9.62 -16.83
C GLY A 108 -4.32 -8.23 -16.93
N ILE A 109 -3.08 -8.10 -16.48
CA ILE A 109 -2.25 -6.91 -16.70
C ILE A 109 -0.95 -7.31 -17.40
N ASP A 110 -0.20 -6.33 -17.90
CA ASP A 110 1.14 -6.58 -18.45
C ASP A 110 2.02 -7.32 -17.42
N GLY A 111 2.64 -8.41 -17.86
CA GLY A 111 3.42 -9.30 -17.00
C GLY A 111 4.65 -8.61 -16.41
N TYR A 112 5.31 -7.74 -17.17
CA TYR A 112 6.47 -7.02 -16.66
C TYR A 112 6.07 -5.98 -15.61
N PHE A 113 4.94 -5.30 -15.79
CA PHE A 113 4.42 -4.42 -14.75
C PHE A 113 3.99 -5.20 -13.49
N ALA A 114 3.41 -6.38 -13.66
CA ALA A 114 3.10 -7.28 -12.54
C ALA A 114 4.36 -7.67 -11.76
N ASP A 115 5.47 -7.94 -12.45
CA ASP A 115 6.77 -8.22 -11.81
C ASP A 115 7.25 -7.02 -10.96
N VAL A 116 7.09 -5.77 -11.44
CA VAL A 116 7.43 -4.57 -10.64
C VAL A 116 6.61 -4.48 -9.35
N ILE A 117 5.32 -4.82 -9.41
CA ILE A 117 4.45 -4.86 -8.22
C ILE A 117 4.95 -5.94 -7.25
N GLN A 118 5.27 -7.12 -7.77
CA GLN A 118 5.81 -8.22 -6.98
C GLN A 118 7.17 -7.88 -6.34
N GLU A 119 8.08 -7.24 -7.06
CA GLU A 119 9.37 -6.77 -6.53
C GLU A 119 9.17 -5.80 -5.34
N ALA A 120 8.14 -4.94 -5.40
CA ALA A 120 7.78 -4.05 -4.30
C ALA A 120 7.21 -4.81 -3.09
N ALA A 121 6.36 -5.81 -3.30
CA ALA A 121 5.87 -6.70 -2.26
C ALA A 121 7.01 -7.50 -1.58
N GLU A 122 7.94 -8.01 -2.38
CA GLU A 122 9.13 -8.71 -1.92
C GLU A 122 10.05 -7.80 -1.10
N MET A 123 10.14 -6.51 -1.45
CA MET A 123 10.89 -5.53 -0.64
C MET A 123 10.29 -5.39 0.77
N ILE A 124 8.96 -5.30 0.90
CA ILE A 124 8.29 -5.25 2.21
C ILE A 124 8.54 -6.55 2.98
N THR A 125 8.43 -7.69 2.31
CA THR A 125 8.75 -9.01 2.87
C THR A 125 10.18 -9.07 3.40
N ARG A 126 11.17 -8.62 2.62
CA ARG A 126 12.58 -8.54 3.04
C ARG A 126 12.77 -7.60 4.23
N LEU A 127 12.06 -6.46 4.27
CA LEU A 127 12.10 -5.53 5.41
C LEU A 127 11.51 -6.15 6.68
N ALA A 128 10.47 -6.98 6.56
CA ALA A 128 9.87 -7.68 7.70
C ALA A 128 10.86 -8.68 8.33
N TRP A 129 11.58 -9.45 7.50
CA TRP A 129 12.49 -10.51 7.97
C TRP A 129 13.90 -10.03 8.34
N ARG A 130 14.48 -9.14 7.54
CA ARG A 130 15.88 -8.69 7.65
C ARG A 130 15.98 -7.15 7.61
N PRO A 131 15.37 -6.44 8.57
CA PRO A 131 15.19 -4.99 8.50
C PRO A 131 16.51 -4.22 8.36
N TRP A 132 17.57 -4.63 9.05
CA TRP A 132 18.85 -3.93 9.01
C TRP A 132 19.57 -4.08 7.67
N LEU A 133 19.62 -5.30 7.11
CA LEU A 133 20.28 -5.54 5.82
C LEU A 133 19.54 -4.85 4.68
N THR A 134 18.21 -4.97 4.67
CA THR A 134 17.39 -4.38 3.60
C THR A 134 17.35 -2.86 3.67
N ARG A 135 17.48 -2.25 4.86
CA ARG A 135 17.56 -0.78 4.99
C ARG A 135 18.81 -0.19 4.33
N LEU A 136 19.90 -0.94 4.22
CA LEU A 136 21.13 -0.46 3.57
C LEU A 136 20.95 -0.27 2.06
N THR A 137 20.13 -1.10 1.41
CA THR A 137 19.86 -1.03 -0.03
C THR A 137 18.57 -0.30 -0.37
N LEU A 138 17.74 0.01 0.63
CA LEU A 138 16.39 0.54 0.44
C LEU A 138 16.31 1.72 -0.53
N ALA A 139 17.17 2.72 -0.39
CA ALA A 139 17.13 3.89 -1.28
C ALA A 139 17.41 3.52 -2.74
N LYS A 140 18.34 2.60 -2.98
CA LYS A 140 18.68 2.08 -4.31
C LYS A 140 17.53 1.24 -4.87
N ASP A 141 16.98 0.35 -4.05
CA ASP A 141 15.91 -0.54 -4.49
C ASP A 141 14.63 0.24 -4.80
N LEU A 142 14.28 1.24 -3.98
CA LEU A 142 13.17 2.15 -4.27
C LEU A 142 13.41 2.97 -5.54
N LYS A 143 14.65 3.42 -5.77
CA LYS A 143 14.99 4.11 -7.02
C LYS A 143 14.80 3.17 -8.22
N SER A 144 15.28 1.93 -8.13
CA SER A 144 15.10 0.91 -9.18
C SER A 144 13.63 0.69 -9.51
N LEU A 145 12.76 0.48 -8.50
CA LEU A 145 11.32 0.33 -8.70
C LEU A 145 10.70 1.53 -9.41
N ARG A 146 11.10 2.76 -9.02
CA ARG A 146 10.60 3.97 -9.68
C ARG A 146 11.08 4.07 -11.12
N ASP A 147 12.35 3.80 -11.38
CA ASP A 147 12.92 3.88 -12.71
C ASP A 147 12.25 2.85 -13.64
N GLN A 148 11.93 1.65 -13.13
CA GLN A 148 11.16 0.63 -13.87
C GLN A 148 9.72 1.10 -14.13
N ALA A 149 8.97 1.49 -13.09
CA ALA A 149 7.60 1.97 -13.24
C ALA A 149 7.49 3.20 -14.15
N GLN A 150 8.51 4.07 -14.17
CA GLN A 150 8.57 5.22 -15.06
C GLN A 150 8.73 4.82 -16.53
N ARG A 151 9.45 3.74 -16.84
CA ARG A 151 9.59 3.25 -18.23
C ARG A 151 8.24 2.82 -18.77
N PHE A 152 7.50 2.01 -18.01
CA PHE A 152 6.14 1.62 -18.37
C PHE A 152 5.21 2.84 -18.50
N ALA A 153 5.30 3.81 -17.61
CA ALA A 153 4.51 5.05 -17.69
C ALA A 153 4.87 5.93 -18.90
N ALA A 154 6.08 5.80 -19.45
CA ALA A 154 6.51 6.53 -20.64
C ALA A 154 6.03 5.86 -21.93
N GLU A 155 5.97 4.53 -21.94
CA GLU A 155 5.55 3.71 -23.08
C GLU A 155 4.03 3.62 -23.19
N GLU A 156 3.34 3.44 -22.05
CA GLU A 156 1.90 3.17 -22.01
C GLU A 156 1.10 4.24 -21.26
N ARG A 157 0.17 4.86 -21.98
CA ARG A 157 -0.71 5.89 -21.41
C ARG A 157 -1.61 5.36 -20.29
N VAL A 158 -2.08 4.11 -20.43
CA VAL A 158 -3.00 3.45 -19.48
C VAL A 158 -2.29 3.24 -18.14
N ILE A 159 -1.06 2.71 -18.15
CA ILE A 159 -0.23 2.55 -16.96
C ILE A 159 0.06 3.91 -16.31
N LYS A 160 0.35 4.93 -17.10
CA LYS A 160 0.58 6.30 -16.59
C LYS A 160 -0.64 6.85 -15.83
N SER A 161 -1.86 6.67 -16.37
CA SER A 161 -3.08 7.10 -15.68
C SER A 161 -3.34 6.30 -14.40
N ALA A 162 -3.13 4.99 -14.44
CA ALA A 162 -3.30 4.12 -13.28
C ALA A 162 -2.33 4.50 -12.14
N LEU A 163 -1.06 4.75 -12.47
CA LEU A 163 -0.05 5.23 -11.52
C LEU A 163 -0.40 6.60 -10.94
N ALA A 164 -0.92 7.53 -11.76
CA ALA A 164 -1.34 8.84 -11.28
C ALA A 164 -2.47 8.72 -10.26
N LYS A 165 -3.45 7.84 -10.50
CA LYS A 165 -4.57 7.60 -9.59
C LYS A 165 -4.11 6.87 -8.33
N GLY A 166 -3.21 5.89 -8.44
CA GLY A 166 -2.56 5.26 -7.29
C GLY A 166 -1.82 6.25 -6.37
N GLN A 167 -1.12 7.22 -6.96
CA GLN A 167 -0.45 8.28 -6.21
C GLN A 167 -1.40 9.30 -5.57
N ARG A 168 -2.58 9.53 -6.13
CA ARG A 168 -3.62 10.33 -5.46
C ARG A 168 -4.14 9.61 -4.20
N THR A 169 -4.27 8.29 -4.25
CA THR A 169 -4.77 7.48 -3.13
C THR A 169 -3.74 7.32 -2.00
N HIS A 170 -2.49 6.99 -2.33
CA HIS A 170 -1.47 6.62 -1.33
C HIS A 170 -0.37 7.68 -1.13
N GLY A 171 -0.45 8.78 -1.87
CA GLY A 171 0.50 9.88 -1.86
C GLY A 171 1.59 9.77 -2.92
N LEU A 172 2.28 10.89 -3.12
CA LEU A 172 3.29 11.04 -4.17
C LEU A 172 4.51 10.15 -3.93
N LEU A 173 5.00 9.56 -5.03
CA LEU A 173 6.32 8.95 -5.09
C LEU A 173 7.36 10.03 -5.46
N PRO A 174 8.61 9.93 -4.97
CA PRO A 174 9.63 10.92 -5.29
C PRO A 174 10.08 10.87 -6.75
N GLY A 175 10.59 11.98 -7.27
CA GLY A 175 11.17 12.06 -8.61
C GLY A 175 10.13 12.20 -9.72
N PRO A 176 10.48 11.89 -10.99
CA PRO A 176 9.64 12.17 -12.15
C PRO A 176 8.25 11.49 -12.11
N LEU A 177 8.13 10.36 -11.42
CA LEU A 177 6.83 9.70 -11.20
C LEU A 177 5.86 10.57 -10.38
N GLY A 178 6.36 11.33 -9.41
CA GLY A 178 5.55 12.26 -8.62
C GLY A 178 5.07 13.48 -9.39
N GLU A 179 5.69 13.75 -10.54
CA GLU A 179 5.40 14.91 -11.40
C GLU A 179 4.45 14.57 -12.55
N ILE A 180 3.87 13.37 -12.56
CA ILE A 180 2.95 12.96 -13.63
C ILE A 180 1.78 13.97 -13.68
N PRO A 181 1.50 14.56 -14.86
CA PRO A 181 0.47 15.59 -15.00
C PRO A 181 -0.91 15.02 -14.65
N GLY A 182 -1.66 15.80 -13.87
CA GLY A 182 -2.96 15.39 -13.33
C GLY A 182 -2.91 14.91 -11.89
N ILE A 183 -1.74 14.77 -11.25
CA ILE A 183 -1.67 14.53 -9.81
C ILE A 183 -1.80 15.87 -9.06
N LYS A 184 -3.02 16.41 -8.98
CA LYS A 184 -3.34 17.36 -7.91
C LYS A 184 -3.67 16.51 -6.69
N LEU A 185 -2.79 16.50 -5.68
CA LEU A 185 -3.21 16.10 -4.35
C LEU A 185 -4.34 17.05 -3.97
N GLU A 186 -5.55 16.55 -3.74
CA GLU A 186 -6.49 17.33 -2.96
C GLU A 186 -5.79 17.63 -1.63
N PRO A 187 -5.75 18.90 -1.19
CA PRO A 187 -5.18 19.21 0.11
C PRO A 187 -5.87 18.32 1.15
N PRO A 188 -5.13 17.86 2.18
CA PRO A 188 -5.72 17.02 3.21
C PRO A 188 -7.03 17.65 3.68
N GLN A 189 -8.13 16.89 3.71
CA GLN A 189 -9.44 17.35 4.20
C GLN A 189 -9.45 17.67 5.70
N PHE A 190 -8.28 17.68 6.34
CA PHE A 190 -8.13 18.24 7.67
C PHE A 190 -8.11 19.76 7.51
N PRO A 191 -9.10 20.49 8.06
CA PRO A 191 -8.94 21.93 8.19
C PRO A 191 -7.65 22.15 8.97
N GLU A 192 -6.72 22.91 8.39
CA GLU A 192 -5.68 23.53 9.18
C GLU A 192 -6.43 24.32 10.24
N ALA A 193 -6.44 23.81 11.47
CA ALA A 193 -6.90 24.59 12.59
C ALA A 193 -6.04 25.84 12.56
N HIS A 194 -6.65 26.98 12.21
CA HIS A 194 -6.03 28.29 12.26
C HIS A 194 -5.57 28.51 13.71
N LEU A 195 -4.33 28.14 14.01
CA LEU A 195 -3.66 28.33 15.29
C LEU A 195 -3.29 29.81 15.52
N ASN A 196 -4.02 30.75 14.90
CA ASN A 196 -3.76 32.19 14.99
C ASN A 196 -4.92 32.99 15.60
N GLU A 197 -5.89 32.33 16.25
CA GLU A 197 -6.90 33.02 17.05
C GLU A 197 -6.93 32.46 18.48
N LEU A 198 -5.82 32.63 19.20
CA LEU A 198 -5.91 32.79 20.65
C LEU A 198 -5.84 34.30 20.91
N PRO A 199 -6.93 34.96 21.36
CA PRO A 199 -6.82 36.34 21.79
C PRO A 199 -5.84 36.40 22.97
N ASP A 200 -4.91 37.34 22.90
CA ASP A 200 -4.02 37.66 24.01
C ASP A 200 -4.87 37.92 25.26
N ALA A 201 -4.81 36.98 26.20
CA ALA A 201 -5.43 37.12 27.50
C ALA A 201 -4.60 38.15 28.29
N THR A 202 -5.05 39.40 28.26
CA THR A 202 -4.73 40.44 29.26
C THR A 202 -5.53 40.21 30.54
#